data_AF-A0A4Y8YR06-F1
#
_entry.id   AF-A0A4Y8YR06-F1
#
_cell.length_a   1.000
_cell.length_b   1.000
_cell.length_c   1.000
_cell.angle_alpha   90.00
_cell.angle_beta   90.00
_cell.angle_gamma   90.00
#
_symmetry.space_group_name_H-M   'P 1'
#
loop_
_entity.id
_entity.type
_entity.pdbx_description
1 polymer ?
#
loop_
_entity_poly.entity_id
_entity_poly.type
_entity_poly.pdbx_seq_one_letter_code
_entity_poly.pdbx_strand_id
1 'polypeptide(L)'
;MQTVKNDYTTWRALGPGGLPANVGGWLIATALRPLSRRDLTTVPGASRAGRHWHLEPRRGPRPTIAPYPIPHRQLTDRATPVLTERITGAVATEARTNNRYHLARSHFERRGDALYLTDVTAAAPWISRTNGEILHVHETEGSMHVVMQPDDAQTVISAGWGELHPLAGRPGLGLPETYVFLYAPRDSDDADRIEQIIHRATATSTI
;
A
#
# COMPACT_ATOMS: atom_id res chain seq x y z
N MET A 1 2.77 -5.13 -29.82
CA MET A 1 3.72 -4.08 -29.37
C MET A 1 2.90 -2.85 -29.00
N GLN A 2 2.81 -2.51 -27.71
CA GLN A 2 2.25 -1.23 -27.27
C GLN A 2 3.16 -0.13 -27.88
N THR A 3 2.62 0.78 -28.69
CA THR A 3 3.42 1.90 -29.17
C THR A 3 3.80 2.80 -27.98
N VAL A 4 4.98 3.43 -28.03
CA VAL A 4 5.47 4.32 -26.95
C VAL A 4 4.42 5.38 -26.57
N LYS A 5 3.72 5.91 -27.57
CA LYS A 5 2.61 6.85 -27.38
C LYS A 5 1.46 6.23 -26.58
N ASN A 6 1.05 5.00 -26.91
CA ASN A 6 -0.02 4.31 -26.18
C ASN A 6 0.39 4.03 -24.73
N ASP A 7 1.64 3.63 -24.48
CA ASP A 7 2.15 3.40 -23.13
C ASP A 7 2.13 4.70 -22.28
N TYR A 8 2.58 5.83 -22.84
CA TYR A 8 2.50 7.13 -22.17
C TYR A 8 1.05 7.56 -21.90
N THR A 9 0.15 7.42 -22.89
CA THR A 9 -1.26 7.79 -22.72
C THR A 9 -1.94 6.95 -21.66
N THR A 10 -1.71 5.63 -21.64
CA THR A 10 -2.24 4.73 -20.62
C THR A 10 -1.69 5.08 -19.23
N TRP A 11 -0.38 5.32 -19.12
CA TRP A 11 0.23 5.75 -17.85
C TRP A 11 -0.34 7.08 -17.35
N ARG A 12 -0.50 8.07 -18.23
CA ARG A 12 -1.03 9.39 -17.88
C ARG A 12 -2.51 9.31 -17.46
N ALA A 13 -3.27 8.39 -18.03
CA ALA A 13 -4.68 8.17 -17.70
C ALA A 13 -4.89 7.59 -16.28
N LEU A 14 -3.85 7.02 -15.67
CA LEU A 14 -3.88 6.62 -14.24
C LEU A 14 -3.98 7.81 -13.29
N GLY A 15 -3.78 9.02 -13.81
CA GLY A 15 -3.83 10.24 -13.03
C GLY A 15 -2.54 10.50 -12.25
N PRO A 16 -2.58 11.47 -11.33
CA PRO A 16 -1.43 11.80 -10.51
C PRO A 16 -1.04 10.68 -9.54
N GLY A 17 0.17 10.76 -8.99
CA GLY A 17 0.61 10.03 -7.79
C GLY A 17 1.96 10.55 -7.30
N GLY A 18 2.83 9.65 -6.82
CA GLY A 18 4.19 9.98 -6.38
C GLY A 18 5.12 10.61 -7.44
N LEU A 19 4.82 10.50 -8.74
CA LEU A 19 5.56 11.16 -9.82
C LEU A 19 4.73 12.27 -10.50
N PRO A 20 5.39 13.32 -11.07
CA PRO A 20 4.69 14.34 -11.84
C PRO A 20 3.98 13.74 -13.06
N ALA A 21 2.69 14.02 -13.29
CA ALA A 21 1.88 13.45 -14.37
C ALA A 21 2.18 14.07 -15.76
N ASN A 22 3.44 14.01 -16.17
CA ASN A 22 3.98 14.52 -17.43
C ASN A 22 5.01 13.54 -18.02
N VAL A 23 5.60 13.88 -19.16
CA VAL A 23 6.59 13.03 -19.85
C VAL A 23 7.79 12.70 -18.96
N GLY A 24 8.25 13.64 -18.13
CA GLY A 24 9.37 13.42 -17.22
C GLY A 24 9.06 12.34 -16.17
N GLY A 25 7.88 12.40 -15.54
CA GLY A 25 7.44 11.36 -14.61
C GLY A 25 7.28 9.99 -15.29
N TRP A 26 6.78 9.96 -16.52
CA TRP A 26 6.67 8.72 -17.30
C TRP A 26 8.04 8.10 -17.63
N LEU A 27 9.03 8.93 -17.98
CA LEU A 27 10.41 8.46 -18.22
C LEU A 27 11.00 7.85 -16.95
N ILE A 28 10.81 8.49 -15.80
CA ILE A 28 11.25 7.95 -14.50
C ILE A 28 10.54 6.62 -14.21
N ALA A 29 9.22 6.56 -14.34
CA ALA A 29 8.45 5.33 -14.12
C ALA A 29 8.92 4.19 -15.05
N THR A 30 9.26 4.52 -16.29
CA THR A 30 9.77 3.56 -17.28
C THR A 30 11.17 3.06 -16.93
N ALA A 31 12.07 3.95 -16.47
CA ALA A 31 13.41 3.58 -16.01
C ALA A 31 13.38 2.73 -14.73
N LEU A 32 12.32 2.83 -13.92
CA LEU A 32 12.14 2.01 -12.71
C LEU A 32 11.61 0.60 -12.99
N ARG A 33 10.99 0.32 -14.14
CA ARG A 33 10.41 -1.01 -14.44
C ARG A 33 11.39 -2.19 -14.30
N PRO A 34 12.66 -2.09 -14.74
CA PRO A 34 13.63 -3.18 -14.55
C PRO A 34 13.94 -3.48 -13.08
N LEU A 35 13.69 -2.53 -12.16
CA LEU A 35 13.86 -2.72 -10.72
C LEU A 35 12.63 -3.35 -10.06
N SER A 36 11.53 -3.53 -10.80
CA SER A 36 10.35 -4.20 -10.27
C SER A 36 10.65 -5.65 -9.89
N ARG A 37 10.12 -6.08 -8.75
CA ARG A 37 10.14 -7.47 -8.32
C ARG A 37 9.34 -8.32 -9.32
N ARG A 38 9.82 -9.55 -9.55
CA ARG A 38 9.08 -10.56 -10.32
C ARG A 38 8.07 -11.31 -9.46
N ASP A 39 8.42 -11.54 -8.20
CA ASP A 39 7.55 -12.12 -7.19
C ASP A 39 7.06 -11.03 -6.23
N LEU A 40 5.75 -10.79 -6.28
CA LEU A 40 5.03 -9.85 -5.43
C LEU A 40 4.32 -10.54 -4.26
N THR A 41 4.46 -11.86 -4.12
CA THR A 41 3.70 -12.68 -3.18
C THR A 41 4.49 -13.21 -1.99
N THR A 42 5.82 -13.18 -2.08
CA THR A 42 6.72 -13.62 -1.01
C THR A 42 7.39 -12.43 -0.33
N VAL A 43 7.13 -12.28 0.98
CA VAL A 43 7.66 -11.21 1.82
C VAL A 43 9.05 -11.58 2.36
N PRO A 44 10.10 -10.81 2.04
CA PRO A 44 11.42 -11.02 2.64
C PRO A 44 11.38 -10.92 4.17
N GLY A 45 12.09 -11.83 4.85
CA GLY A 45 12.16 -11.86 6.31
C GLY A 45 10.93 -12.46 7.00
N ALA A 46 9.86 -12.79 6.26
CA ALA A 46 8.74 -13.55 6.82
C ALA A 46 9.16 -15.01 7.04
N SER A 47 8.83 -15.54 8.20
CA SER A 47 9.05 -16.94 8.55
C SER A 47 7.86 -17.81 8.19
N ARG A 48 6.62 -17.37 8.48
CA ARG A 48 5.39 -18.12 8.13
C ARG A 48 4.15 -17.23 8.16
N ALA A 49 3.31 -17.31 7.12
CA ALA A 49 1.95 -16.76 7.16
C ALA A 49 1.11 -17.41 8.29
N GLY A 50 0.20 -16.65 8.89
CA GLY A 50 -0.68 -17.13 9.95
C GLY A 50 0.04 -17.40 11.28
N ARG A 51 1.25 -16.87 11.49
CA ARG A 51 2.03 -17.12 12.72
C ARG A 51 1.44 -16.42 13.93
N HIS A 52 1.10 -15.14 13.79
CA HIS A 52 0.67 -14.29 14.91
C HIS A 52 -0.80 -13.91 14.86
N TRP A 53 -1.43 -14.12 13.69
CA TRP A 53 -2.75 -13.63 13.39
C TRP A 53 -3.35 -14.46 12.26
N HIS A 54 -4.64 -14.78 12.37
CA HIS A 54 -5.41 -15.43 11.31
C HIS A 54 -6.30 -14.41 10.62
N LEU A 55 -6.22 -14.36 9.29
CA LEU A 55 -7.01 -13.50 8.44
C LEU A 55 -7.78 -14.37 7.45
N GLU A 56 -9.09 -14.16 7.38
CA GLU A 56 -9.95 -14.91 6.47
C GLU A 56 -9.55 -14.67 5.00
N PRO A 57 -9.46 -15.71 4.16
CA PRO A 57 -9.11 -15.55 2.76
C PRO A 57 -10.09 -14.65 2.00
N ARG A 58 -9.54 -13.75 1.18
CA ARG A 58 -10.33 -12.94 0.26
C ARG A 58 -10.96 -13.82 -0.80
N ARG A 59 -12.29 -13.71 -0.94
CA ARG A 59 -13.05 -14.46 -1.96
C ARG A 59 -12.78 -13.92 -3.36
N GLY A 60 -12.70 -14.80 -4.35
CA GLY A 60 -12.58 -14.44 -5.76
C GLY A 60 -11.14 -14.16 -6.22
N PRO A 61 -10.94 -13.77 -7.49
CA PRO A 61 -9.62 -13.49 -8.04
C PRO A 61 -9.02 -12.20 -7.48
N ARG A 62 -7.70 -12.06 -7.62
CA ARG A 62 -7.00 -10.79 -7.36
C ARG A 62 -7.40 -9.74 -8.41
N PRO A 63 -7.48 -8.45 -8.04
CA PRO A 63 -7.77 -7.40 -8.99
C PRO A 63 -6.63 -7.23 -10.01
N THR A 64 -6.94 -6.64 -11.16
CA THR A 64 -5.92 -6.27 -12.14
C THR A 64 -5.24 -4.98 -11.69
N ILE A 65 -3.91 -5.01 -11.63
CA ILE A 65 -3.07 -3.86 -11.28
C ILE A 65 -2.43 -3.28 -12.54
N ALA A 66 -2.31 -1.95 -12.59
CA ALA A 66 -1.64 -1.28 -13.68
C ALA A 66 -0.15 -1.72 -13.76
N PRO A 67 0.42 -1.94 -14.96
CA PRO A 67 1.76 -2.52 -15.12
C PRO A 67 2.90 -1.52 -14.81
N TYR A 68 2.59 -0.40 -14.16
CA TYR A 68 3.54 0.67 -13.87
C TYR A 68 3.83 0.67 -12.37
N PRO A 69 5.11 0.74 -11.97
CA PRO A 69 5.45 0.76 -10.55
C PRO A 69 4.98 2.05 -9.87
N ILE A 70 4.98 3.19 -10.59
CA ILE A 70 4.50 4.48 -10.07
C ILE A 70 3.76 5.24 -11.19
N PRO A 71 2.51 5.71 -10.96
CA PRO A 71 1.69 5.43 -9.78
C PRO A 71 1.24 3.96 -9.77
N HIS A 72 1.22 3.34 -8.60
CA HIS A 72 0.72 1.98 -8.42
C HIS A 72 -0.80 2.02 -8.26
N ARG A 73 -1.55 1.47 -9.21
CA ARG A 73 -3.00 1.68 -9.31
C ARG A 73 -3.76 0.39 -9.58
N GLN A 74 -4.88 0.22 -8.88
CA GLN A 74 -5.85 -0.84 -9.14
C GLN A 74 -6.77 -0.46 -10.32
N LEU A 75 -6.97 -1.40 -11.26
CA LEU A 75 -7.81 -1.21 -12.44
C LEU A 75 -9.21 -1.79 -12.28
N THR A 76 -9.35 -2.94 -11.61
CA THR A 76 -10.65 -3.60 -11.35
C THR A 76 -10.99 -3.54 -9.86
N ASP A 77 -12.22 -3.93 -9.48
CA ASP A 77 -12.63 -4.07 -8.08
C ASP A 77 -12.42 -2.81 -7.22
N ARG A 78 -12.60 -1.64 -7.83
CA ARG A 78 -12.43 -0.34 -7.17
C ARG A 78 -13.53 -0.14 -6.13
N ALA A 79 -13.16 0.49 -5.02
CA ALA A 79 -14.12 0.88 -3.99
C ALA A 79 -15.12 1.91 -4.52
N THR A 80 -16.34 1.83 -3.99
CA THR A 80 -17.29 2.94 -4.11
C THR A 80 -16.84 4.09 -3.21
N PRO A 81 -17.27 5.34 -3.47
CA PRO A 81 -16.92 6.48 -2.61
C PRO A 81 -17.27 6.25 -1.13
N VAL A 82 -18.39 5.57 -0.86
CA VAL A 82 -18.83 5.22 0.51
C VAL A 82 -17.83 4.27 1.19
N LEU A 83 -17.33 3.27 0.47
CA LEU A 83 -16.33 2.35 1.03
C LEU A 83 -14.97 3.02 1.18
N THR A 84 -14.56 3.87 0.24
CA THR A 84 -13.34 4.68 0.38
C THR A 84 -13.40 5.59 1.61
N GLU A 85 -14.53 6.27 1.82
CA GLU A 85 -14.75 7.13 2.99
C GLU A 85 -14.73 6.32 4.29
N ARG A 86 -15.34 5.13 4.31
CA ARG A 86 -15.31 4.22 5.45
C ARG A 86 -13.87 3.87 5.84
N ILE A 87 -13.05 3.46 4.87
CA ILE A 87 -11.65 3.10 5.12
C ILE A 87 -10.83 4.31 5.57
N THR A 88 -10.96 5.46 4.91
CA THR A 88 -10.30 6.70 5.36
C THR A 88 -10.72 7.11 6.77
N GLY A 89 -12.00 6.90 7.12
CA GLY A 89 -12.54 7.12 8.46
C GLY A 89 -11.95 6.18 9.51
N ALA A 90 -11.69 4.92 9.17
CA ALA A 90 -11.00 3.97 10.05
C ALA A 90 -9.55 4.40 10.33
N VAL A 91 -8.82 4.84 9.29
CA VAL A 91 -7.46 5.40 9.43
C VAL A 91 -7.46 6.63 10.33
N ALA A 92 -8.41 7.55 10.11
CA ALA A 92 -8.55 8.74 10.93
C ALA A 92 -8.95 8.41 12.39
N THR A 93 -9.63 7.29 12.61
CA THR A 93 -9.97 6.81 13.95
C THR A 93 -8.74 6.30 14.67
N GLU A 94 -7.88 5.49 14.03
CA GLU A 94 -6.59 5.07 14.60
C GLU A 94 -5.74 6.28 15.01
N ALA A 95 -5.70 7.34 14.20
CA ALA A 95 -4.99 8.58 14.51
C ALA A 95 -5.55 9.33 15.74
N ARG A 96 -6.81 9.13 16.10
CA ARG A 96 -7.47 9.80 17.23
C ARG A 96 -7.54 8.94 18.49
N THR A 97 -7.53 7.61 18.35
CA THR A 97 -7.73 6.68 19.47
C THR A 97 -6.61 6.79 20.51
N ASN A 98 -5.37 7.07 20.10
CA ASN A 98 -4.27 7.36 21.01
C ASN A 98 -3.29 8.39 20.41
N ASN A 99 -2.51 9.05 21.25
CA ASN A 99 -1.52 10.04 20.83
C ASN A 99 -0.27 9.42 20.16
N ARG A 100 -0.24 8.11 19.94
CA ARG A 100 0.89 7.42 19.29
C ARG A 100 0.88 7.63 17.79
N TYR A 101 -0.25 8.03 17.21
CA TYR A 101 -0.38 8.23 15.78
C TYR A 101 -0.87 9.64 15.45
N HIS A 102 -0.61 10.09 14.22
CA HIS A 102 -1.16 11.32 13.67
C HIS A 102 -1.35 11.20 12.16
N LEU A 103 -2.16 12.10 11.59
CA LEU A 103 -2.28 12.24 10.14
C LEU A 103 -1.36 13.35 9.65
N ALA A 104 -0.66 13.09 8.56
CA ALA A 104 0.10 14.08 7.83
C ALA A 104 0.12 13.71 6.34
N ARG A 105 0.49 14.65 5.47
CA ARG A 105 0.57 14.40 4.03
C ARG A 105 1.53 13.24 3.73
N SER A 106 1.10 12.24 2.95
CA SER A 106 1.95 11.09 2.58
C SER A 106 3.25 11.54 1.92
N HIS A 107 4.36 10.96 2.37
CA HIS A 107 5.69 11.15 1.78
C HIS A 107 5.78 10.44 0.43
N PHE A 108 5.27 9.20 0.35
CA PHE A 108 5.37 8.36 -0.84
C PHE A 108 4.42 8.79 -1.96
N GLU A 109 3.15 9.03 -1.64
CA GLU A 109 2.15 9.44 -2.64
C GLU A 109 2.22 10.95 -2.93
N ARG A 110 2.86 11.72 -2.04
CA ARG A 110 2.96 13.19 -2.08
C ARG A 110 1.61 13.89 -2.07
N ARG A 111 0.53 13.18 -1.75
CA ARG A 111 -0.87 13.60 -1.80
C ARG A 111 -1.66 12.75 -0.81
N GLY A 112 -2.82 13.25 -0.40
CA GLY A 112 -3.64 12.62 0.63
C GLY A 112 -2.93 12.57 1.99
N ASP A 113 -3.70 12.21 3.00
CA ASP A 113 -3.19 11.97 4.34
C ASP A 113 -2.71 10.51 4.47
N ALA A 114 -1.61 10.35 5.18
CA ALA A 114 -1.08 9.09 5.65
C ALA A 114 -1.11 9.04 7.17
N LEU A 115 -1.23 7.83 7.70
CA LEU A 115 -1.08 7.58 9.12
C LEU A 115 0.39 7.44 9.47
N TYR A 116 0.85 8.24 10.42
CA TYR A 116 2.20 8.24 10.92
C TYR A 116 2.26 7.80 12.38
N LEU A 117 3.33 7.10 12.74
CA LEU A 117 3.77 6.95 14.13
C LEU A 117 4.38 8.28 14.60
N THR A 118 3.90 8.80 15.73
CA THR A 118 4.33 10.09 16.31
C THR A 118 5.74 10.01 16.88
N ASP A 119 6.06 8.95 17.63
CA ASP A 119 7.41 8.72 18.17
C ASP A 119 8.16 7.68 17.33
N VAL A 120 8.94 8.17 16.37
CA VAL A 120 9.74 7.33 15.48
C VAL A 120 10.86 6.60 16.23
N THR A 121 11.27 7.04 17.43
CA THR A 121 12.29 6.34 18.21
C THR A 121 11.80 5.00 18.76
N ALA A 122 10.49 4.87 18.95
CA ALA A 122 9.82 3.62 19.32
C ALA A 122 9.45 2.75 18.11
N ALA A 123 9.74 3.19 16.88
CA ALA A 123 9.33 2.50 15.66
C ALA A 123 9.95 1.10 15.55
N ALA A 124 9.13 0.13 15.16
CA ALA A 124 9.63 -1.17 14.75
C ALA A 124 10.54 -1.03 13.51
N PRO A 125 11.48 -1.97 13.26
CA PRO A 125 12.46 -1.86 12.17
C PRO A 125 11.88 -1.67 10.76
N TRP A 126 10.65 -2.14 10.52
CA TRP A 126 9.97 -1.94 9.23
C TRP A 126 9.39 -0.53 9.07
N ILE A 127 8.95 0.11 10.17
CA ILE A 127 8.40 1.48 10.16
C ILE A 127 9.49 2.55 10.20
N SER A 128 10.63 2.29 10.86
CA SER A 128 11.72 3.27 10.93
C SER A 128 12.24 3.66 9.55
N ARG A 129 12.22 2.73 8.58
CA ARG A 129 12.62 2.97 7.18
C ARG A 129 11.72 3.95 6.44
N THR A 130 10.47 4.13 6.87
CA THR A 130 9.51 5.07 6.28
C THR A 130 9.36 6.35 7.06
N ASN A 131 10.27 6.60 8.02
CA ASN A 131 10.23 7.74 8.92
C ASN A 131 8.86 7.88 9.62
N GLY A 132 8.28 6.73 10.02
CA GLY A 132 7.00 6.69 10.71
C GLY A 132 5.78 6.51 9.82
N GLU A 133 5.86 6.61 8.49
CA GLU A 133 4.68 6.40 7.63
C GLU A 133 4.25 4.92 7.68
N ILE A 134 3.06 4.66 8.22
CA ILE A 134 2.51 3.30 8.36
C ILE A 134 1.69 2.97 7.12
N LEU A 135 0.75 3.84 6.73
CA LEU A 135 -0.14 3.59 5.59
C LEU A 135 -0.74 4.86 5.01
N HIS A 136 -1.20 4.79 3.76
CA HIS A 136 -2.00 5.84 3.12
C HIS A 136 -3.00 5.25 2.13
N VAL A 137 -4.15 5.89 1.97
CA VAL A 137 -5.25 5.43 1.10
C VAL A 137 -5.20 6.15 -0.25
N HIS A 138 -5.42 5.40 -1.33
CA HIS A 138 -5.61 5.95 -2.67
C HIS A 138 -7.05 6.41 -2.85
N GLU A 139 -7.32 7.70 -2.69
CA GLU A 139 -8.67 8.30 -2.78
C GLU A 139 -9.43 7.97 -4.07
N THR A 140 -8.72 7.75 -5.18
CA THR A 140 -9.33 7.52 -6.50
C THR A 140 -9.99 6.15 -6.65
N GLU A 141 -9.50 5.13 -5.94
CA GLU A 141 -9.90 3.74 -6.18
C GLU A 141 -10.01 2.88 -4.92
N GLY A 142 -9.53 3.36 -3.78
CA GLY A 142 -9.75 2.77 -2.46
C GLY A 142 -8.71 1.74 -2.03
N SER A 143 -7.75 1.36 -2.88
CA SER A 143 -6.56 0.62 -2.45
C SER A 143 -5.69 1.47 -1.53
N MET A 144 -4.67 0.86 -0.93
CA MET A 144 -3.75 1.58 -0.06
C MET A 144 -2.37 0.96 -0.09
N HIS A 145 -1.41 1.73 0.39
CA HIS A 145 -0.13 1.22 0.80
C HIS A 145 -0.06 1.09 2.30
N VAL A 146 0.50 -0.02 2.78
CA VAL A 146 0.72 -0.29 4.21
C VAL A 146 2.08 -0.94 4.43
N VAL A 147 2.75 -0.54 5.51
CA VAL A 147 3.97 -1.14 6.02
C VAL A 147 3.63 -1.83 7.33
N MET A 148 4.00 -3.11 7.45
CA MET A 148 3.67 -3.90 8.63
C MET A 148 4.76 -4.94 8.92
N GLN A 149 4.61 -5.66 10.04
CA GLN A 149 5.50 -6.75 10.42
C GLN A 149 5.57 -7.82 9.31
N PRO A 150 6.74 -8.43 9.03
CA PRO A 150 6.91 -9.33 7.87
C PRO A 150 5.98 -10.55 7.81
N ASP A 151 5.74 -11.25 8.92
CA ASP A 151 4.80 -12.39 8.96
C ASP A 151 3.34 -11.94 8.78
N ASP A 152 2.96 -10.76 9.30
CA ASP A 152 1.64 -10.18 9.10
C ASP A 152 1.44 -9.76 7.65
N ALA A 153 2.44 -9.14 7.01
CA ALA A 153 2.43 -8.84 5.58
C ALA A 153 2.29 -10.11 4.74
N GLN A 154 3.02 -11.18 5.10
CA GLN A 154 2.89 -12.47 4.44
C GLN A 154 1.49 -13.06 4.64
N THR A 155 0.90 -12.89 5.83
CA THR A 155 -0.48 -13.32 6.12
C THR A 155 -1.49 -12.61 5.23
N VAL A 156 -1.40 -11.28 5.11
CA VAL A 156 -2.26 -10.46 4.22
C VAL A 156 -2.18 -10.92 2.76
N ILE A 157 -0.96 -11.11 2.26
CA ILE A 157 -0.72 -11.48 0.86
C ILE A 157 -1.15 -12.93 0.57
N SER A 158 -0.86 -13.85 1.48
CA SER A 158 -1.27 -15.26 1.37
C SER A 158 -2.79 -15.42 1.46
N ALA A 159 -3.47 -14.59 2.24
CA ALA A 159 -4.92 -14.54 2.30
C ALA A 159 -5.56 -13.80 1.10
N GLY A 160 -4.77 -13.28 0.15
CA GLY A 160 -5.27 -12.70 -1.10
C GLY A 160 -5.75 -11.25 -0.99
N TRP A 161 -5.41 -10.55 0.10
CA TRP A 161 -5.83 -9.16 0.33
C TRP A 161 -4.91 -8.12 -0.30
N GLY A 162 -3.70 -8.50 -0.69
CA GLY A 162 -2.75 -7.60 -1.33
C GLY A 162 -1.59 -8.31 -1.99
N GLU A 163 -0.64 -7.51 -2.44
CA GLU A 163 0.64 -7.92 -3.01
C GLU A 163 1.73 -6.93 -2.59
N LEU A 164 3.00 -7.30 -2.66
CA LEU A 164 4.09 -6.34 -2.46
C LEU A 164 4.05 -5.28 -3.56
N HIS A 165 4.36 -4.04 -3.19
CA HIS A 165 4.67 -3.02 -4.18
C HIS A 165 5.85 -3.49 -5.06
N PRO A 166 5.83 -3.26 -6.39
CA PRO A 166 6.87 -3.73 -7.29
C PRO A 166 8.28 -3.29 -6.90
N LEU A 167 8.41 -2.13 -6.24
CA LEU A 167 9.69 -1.59 -5.78
C LEU A 167 9.95 -1.81 -4.28
N ALA A 168 9.19 -2.70 -3.60
CA ALA A 168 9.43 -3.04 -2.20
C ALA A 168 10.85 -3.60 -1.98
N GLY A 169 11.49 -3.16 -0.89
CA GLY A 169 12.85 -3.56 -0.54
C GLY A 169 13.93 -2.97 -1.47
N ARG A 170 13.72 -1.76 -2.01
CA ARG A 170 14.72 -1.01 -2.78
C ARG A 170 15.26 0.13 -1.92
N PRO A 171 16.40 -0.04 -1.20
CA PRO A 171 16.90 0.95 -0.24
C PRO A 171 17.19 2.32 -0.87
N GLY A 172 17.68 2.35 -2.12
CA GLY A 172 17.92 3.60 -2.85
C GLY A 172 16.65 4.42 -3.14
N LEU A 173 15.46 3.85 -2.93
CA LEU A 173 14.17 4.51 -3.06
C LEU A 173 13.47 4.71 -1.70
N GLY A 174 14.11 4.33 -0.59
CA GLY A 174 13.51 4.41 0.75
C GLY A 174 12.34 3.45 0.99
N LEU A 175 12.13 2.45 0.13
CA LEU A 175 10.98 1.55 0.22
C LEU A 175 11.29 0.33 1.10
N PRO A 176 10.51 0.08 2.18
CA PRO A 176 10.73 -1.06 3.05
C PRO A 176 10.39 -2.38 2.33
N GLU A 177 10.89 -3.50 2.87
CA GLU A 177 10.64 -4.83 2.31
C GLU A 177 9.18 -5.26 2.41
N THR A 178 8.49 -4.78 3.44
CA THR A 178 7.08 -5.07 3.73
C THR A 178 6.12 -4.00 3.18
N TYR A 179 6.56 -3.22 2.17
CA TYR A 179 5.69 -2.24 1.53
C TYR A 179 4.61 -2.93 0.69
N VAL A 180 3.45 -3.14 1.30
CA VAL A 180 2.33 -3.88 0.73
C VAL A 180 1.40 -2.90 0.00
N PHE A 181 0.91 -3.32 -1.15
CA PHE A 181 -0.25 -2.76 -1.83
C PHE A 181 -1.47 -3.59 -1.43
N LEU A 182 -2.32 -3.02 -0.60
CA LEU A 182 -3.55 -3.63 -0.13
C LEU A 182 -4.69 -3.23 -1.06
N TYR A 183 -5.45 -4.21 -1.52
CA TYR A 183 -6.48 -4.00 -2.52
C TYR A 183 -7.70 -3.26 -1.95
N ALA A 184 -8.41 -2.54 -2.83
CA ALA A 184 -9.61 -1.79 -2.46
C ALA A 184 -10.75 -2.72 -2.00
N PRO A 185 -11.61 -2.29 -1.06
CA PRO A 185 -12.80 -3.06 -0.66
C PRO A 185 -13.86 -3.07 -1.77
N ARG A 186 -14.46 -4.24 -1.99
CA ARG A 186 -15.60 -4.40 -2.92
C ARG A 186 -16.95 -4.22 -2.25
N ASP A 187 -17.02 -4.55 -0.96
CA ASP A 187 -18.23 -4.57 -0.14
C ASP A 187 -17.89 -4.33 1.33
N SER A 188 -18.90 -4.42 2.20
CA SER A 188 -18.74 -4.24 3.65
C SER A 188 -17.86 -5.31 4.28
N ASP A 189 -17.92 -6.55 3.81
CA ASP A 189 -17.14 -7.65 4.37
C ASP A 189 -15.66 -7.45 4.07
N ASP A 190 -15.33 -7.04 2.85
CA ASP A 190 -13.98 -6.61 2.48
C ASP A 190 -13.51 -5.43 3.35
N ALA A 191 -14.37 -4.44 3.58
CA ALA A 191 -14.03 -3.29 4.42
C ALA A 191 -13.74 -3.70 5.87
N ASP A 192 -14.53 -4.60 6.47
CA ASP A 192 -14.30 -5.11 7.82
C ASP A 192 -12.92 -5.78 7.95
N ARG A 193 -12.49 -6.53 6.92
CA ARG A 193 -11.17 -7.18 6.93
C ARG A 193 -10.04 -6.19 6.73
N ILE A 194 -10.23 -5.17 5.90
CA ILE A 194 -9.26 -4.09 5.74
C ILE A 194 -9.10 -3.29 7.03
N GLU A 195 -10.18 -3.00 7.75
CA GLU A 195 -10.12 -2.37 9.07
C GLU A 195 -9.33 -3.23 10.07
N GLN A 196 -9.51 -4.55 10.05
CA GLN A 196 -8.71 -5.49 10.85
C GLN A 196 -7.21 -5.44 10.48
N ILE A 197 -6.89 -5.36 9.18
CA ILE A 197 -5.51 -5.22 8.68
C ILE A 197 -4.89 -3.91 9.16
N ILE A 198 -5.63 -2.80 9.05
CA ILE A 198 -5.20 -1.47 9.51
C ILE A 198 -4.87 -1.52 11.01
N HIS A 199 -5.78 -2.03 11.82
CA HIS A 199 -5.58 -2.16 13.26
C HIS A 199 -4.37 -3.05 13.59
N ARG A 200 -4.15 -4.12 12.83
CA ARG A 200 -2.99 -4.99 13.01
C ARG A 200 -1.67 -4.28 12.67
N ALA A 201 -1.66 -3.49 11.60
CA ALA A 201 -0.49 -2.72 11.19
C ALA A 201 -0.09 -1.69 12.25
N THR A 202 -1.06 -0.99 12.85
CA THR A 202 -0.80 -0.03 13.92
C THR A 202 -0.34 -0.75 15.19
N ALA A 203 -1.01 -1.82 15.61
CA ALA A 203 -0.66 -2.60 16.81
C ALA A 203 0.76 -3.18 16.79
N THR A 204 1.36 -3.37 15.61
CA THR A 204 2.72 -3.89 15.42
C THR A 204 3.69 -2.85 14.87
N SER A 205 3.35 -1.56 14.95
CA SER A 205 4.19 -0.48 14.40
C SER A 205 5.37 -0.07 15.29
N THR A 206 5.39 -0.51 16.55
CA THR A 206 6.43 -0.20 17.54
C THR A 206 7.12 -1.46 18.08
N ILE A 207 8.29 -1.27 18.70
CA ILE A 207 9.00 -2.30 19.48
C ILE A 207 8.25 -2.61 20.78
#